data_AF-A0AAN8JIV3-F1
#
_entry.id   AF-A0AAN8JIV3-F1
#
_cell.length_a   1.000
_cell.length_b   1.000
_cell.length_c   1.000
_cell.angle_alpha   90.00
_cell.angle_beta   90.00
_cell.angle_gamma   90.00
#
_symmetry.space_group_name_H-M   'P 1'
#
loop_
_entity.id
_entity.type
_entity.pdbx_description
1 polymer ?
#
loop_
_entity_poly.entity_id
_entity_poly.type
_entity_poly.pdbx_seq_one_letter_code
_entity_poly.pdbx_strand_id
1 'polypeptide(L)'
;MPVFLSMFVALRQMSSLPIEGFKEGGIFWFTDLSIPDPVYCLPMLTVATLAATIEMGADGIKANSMGHNIKWFMRALPIVMFPIIFNFPAAMLCYWFTSNTFSLVQVAFLKIPAVQSYFKLGTMVQHPQSAIPKKAFVEGFKESWNNAKIAQAIEQRQRLDDVRFKEAGQGPLQKTYLYDPTKSKKRSVITSKSRL
;
A
#
# COMPACT_ATOMS: atom_id res chain seq x y z
N MET A 1 1.71 -11.83 5.34
CA MET A 1 2.60 -11.45 4.22
C MET A 1 3.94 -12.18 4.22
N PRO A 2 4.70 -12.31 5.34
CA PRO A 2 6.03 -12.95 5.31
C PRO A 2 5.99 -14.42 4.89
N VAL A 3 5.01 -15.17 5.40
CA VAL A 3 4.87 -16.63 5.18
C VAL A 3 4.52 -16.97 3.72
N PHE A 4 3.69 -16.16 3.07
CA PHE A 4 3.32 -16.39 1.67
C PHE A 4 4.53 -16.20 0.76
N LEU A 5 5.26 -15.08 0.93
CA LEU A 5 6.46 -14.79 0.15
C LEU A 5 7.57 -15.83 0.38
N SER A 6 7.79 -16.25 1.63
CA SER A 6 8.80 -17.26 1.94
C SER A 6 8.46 -18.60 1.29
N MET A 7 7.19 -19.05 1.41
CA MET A 7 6.76 -20.31 0.80
C MET A 7 6.78 -20.23 -0.73
N PHE A 8 6.38 -19.10 -1.30
CA PHE A 8 6.41 -18.87 -2.75
C PHE A 8 7.84 -18.94 -3.30
N VAL A 9 8.80 -18.29 -2.63
CA VAL A 9 10.22 -18.34 -3.01
C VAL A 9 10.78 -19.74 -2.82
N ALA A 10 10.42 -20.43 -1.74
CA ALA A 10 10.85 -21.81 -1.49
C ALA A 10 10.34 -22.77 -2.57
N LEU A 11 9.04 -22.74 -2.89
CA LEU A 11 8.43 -23.58 -3.93
C LEU A 11 9.01 -23.29 -5.31
N ARG A 12 9.28 -22.01 -5.62
CA ARG A 12 9.93 -21.64 -6.88
C ARG A 12 11.34 -22.22 -6.99
N GLN A 13 12.13 -22.09 -5.93
CA GLN A 13 13.50 -22.65 -5.92
C GLN A 13 13.48 -24.18 -5.97
N MET A 14 12.58 -24.82 -5.21
CA MET A 14 12.42 -26.28 -5.25
C MET A 14 11.98 -26.78 -6.63
N SER A 15 11.10 -26.05 -7.32
CA SER A 15 10.68 -26.40 -8.69
C SER A 15 11.81 -26.23 -9.71
N SER A 16 12.79 -25.37 -9.45
CA SER A 16 13.97 -25.21 -10.32
C SER A 16 15.04 -26.28 -10.12
N LEU A 17 14.93 -27.07 -9.05
CA LEU A 17 15.83 -28.17 -8.75
C LEU A 17 15.16 -29.50 -9.16
N PRO A 18 15.91 -30.49 -9.67
CA PRO A 18 15.34 -31.78 -10.07
C PRO A 18 15.06 -32.65 -8.82
N ILE A 19 14.03 -32.29 -8.06
CA ILE A 19 13.59 -33.03 -6.88
C ILE A 19 12.67 -34.16 -7.33
N GLU A 20 13.05 -35.41 -7.05
CA GLU A 20 12.28 -36.59 -7.46
C GLU A 20 10.83 -36.55 -6.95
N GLY A 21 10.62 -36.10 -5.71
CA GLY A 21 9.27 -35.95 -5.13
C GLY A 21 8.37 -34.93 -5.82
N PHE A 22 8.91 -33.98 -6.59
CA PHE A 22 8.09 -33.05 -7.38
C PHE A 22 7.67 -33.68 -8.72
N LYS A 23 8.47 -34.60 -9.25
CA LYS A 23 8.18 -35.24 -10.55
C LYS A 23 7.04 -36.26 -10.48
N GLU A 24 6.86 -36.87 -9.32
CA GLU A 24 5.81 -37.88 -9.09
C GLU A 24 4.68 -37.38 -8.17
N GLY A 25 4.82 -36.18 -7.59
CA GLY A 25 3.90 -35.66 -6.58
C GLY A 25 2.56 -35.13 -7.09
N GLY A 26 2.27 -35.28 -8.38
CA GLY A 26 1.08 -34.74 -9.04
C GLY A 26 -0.20 -35.52 -8.77
N ILE A 27 -1.33 -34.91 -9.13
CA ILE A 27 -2.66 -35.51 -9.02
C ILE A 27 -3.35 -35.56 -10.38
N PHE A 28 -3.81 -36.75 -10.76
CA PHE A 28 -4.69 -37.07 -11.89
C PHE A 28 -4.28 -36.50 -13.27
N TRP A 29 -4.40 -35.18 -13.50
CA TRP A 29 -4.14 -34.52 -14.79
C TRP A 29 -2.77 -33.82 -14.89
N PHE A 30 -2.03 -33.69 -13.79
CA PHE A 30 -0.61 -33.29 -13.79
C PHE A 30 0.15 -34.25 -12.89
N THR A 31 1.28 -34.79 -13.36
CA THR A 31 2.14 -35.70 -12.58
C THR A 31 3.35 -34.98 -12.00
N ASP A 32 3.89 -34.02 -12.75
CA ASP A 32 5.07 -33.25 -12.39
C ASP A 32 4.69 -31.84 -11.91
N LEU A 33 5.05 -31.53 -10.67
CA LEU A 33 4.83 -30.24 -10.02
C LEU A 33 5.87 -29.18 -10.39
N SER A 34 7.03 -29.60 -10.91
CA SER A 34 8.15 -28.70 -11.24
C SER A 34 7.94 -27.96 -12.57
N ILE A 35 7.10 -28.51 -13.45
CA ILE A 35 6.76 -27.93 -14.75
C ILE A 35 5.41 -27.20 -14.71
N PRO A 36 5.14 -26.30 -15.69
CA PRO A 36 3.80 -25.73 -15.87
C PRO A 36 2.75 -26.82 -16.17
N ASP A 37 1.51 -26.60 -15.72
CA ASP A 37 0.40 -27.53 -15.94
C ASP A 37 0.13 -27.71 -17.46
N PRO A 38 0.23 -28.94 -18.01
CA PRO A 38 0.05 -29.18 -19.44
C PRO A 38 -1.39 -28.96 -19.93
N VAL A 39 -2.39 -29.04 -19.05
CA VAL A 39 -3.81 -28.90 -19.40
C VAL A 39 -4.37 -27.52 -19.04
N TYR A 40 -3.57 -26.69 -18.35
CA TYR A 40 -3.96 -25.35 -17.85
C TYR A 40 -5.20 -25.31 -16.95
N CYS A 41 -5.62 -26.47 -16.42
CA CYS A 41 -6.75 -26.58 -15.51
C CYS A 41 -6.41 -25.93 -14.15
N LEU A 42 -5.20 -26.13 -13.66
CA LEU A 42 -4.74 -25.61 -12.37
C LEU A 42 -4.61 -24.07 -12.34
N PRO A 43 -4.03 -23.40 -13.35
CA PRO A 43 -4.12 -21.94 -13.48
C PRO A 43 -5.56 -21.42 -13.49
N MET A 44 -6.47 -22.09 -14.22
CA MET A 44 -7.87 -21.70 -14.33
C MET A 44 -8.59 -21.79 -12.98
N LEU A 45 -8.41 -22.89 -12.26
CA LEU A 45 -8.95 -23.09 -10.91
C LEU A 45 -8.38 -22.09 -9.90
N THR A 46 -7.09 -21.77 -10.01
CA THR A 46 -6.45 -20.78 -9.13
C THR A 46 -7.04 -19.38 -9.34
N VAL A 47 -7.27 -18.98 -10.59
CA VAL A 47 -7.93 -17.70 -10.92
C VAL A 47 -9.39 -17.69 -10.48
N ALA A 48 -10.12 -18.79 -10.67
CA ALA A 48 -11.50 -18.91 -10.22
C ALA A 48 -11.62 -18.79 -8.68
N THR A 49 -10.75 -19.48 -7.93
CA THR A 49 -10.72 -19.37 -6.46
C THR A 49 -10.27 -18.00 -5.99
N LEU A 50 -9.31 -17.36 -6.68
CA LEU A 50 -8.92 -15.98 -6.38
C LEU A 50 -10.09 -15.00 -6.59
N ALA A 51 -10.83 -15.15 -7.68
CA ALA A 51 -12.03 -14.35 -7.95
C ALA A 51 -13.09 -14.55 -6.85
N ALA A 52 -13.32 -15.79 -6.43
CA ALA A 52 -14.22 -16.09 -5.32
C ALA A 52 -13.75 -15.47 -4.00
N THR A 53 -12.45 -15.53 -3.69
CA THR A 53 -11.86 -14.92 -2.48
C THR A 53 -12.04 -13.40 -2.49
N ILE A 54 -11.88 -12.76 -3.64
CA ILE A 54 -12.10 -11.32 -3.80
C ILE A 54 -13.57 -10.97 -3.57
N GLU A 55 -14.51 -11.71 -4.17
CA GLU A 55 -15.95 -11.43 -4.02
C GLU A 55 -16.41 -11.67 -2.57
N MET A 56 -15.99 -12.78 -1.94
CA MET A 56 -16.29 -13.06 -0.53
C MET A 56 -15.58 -12.11 0.45
N GLY A 57 -14.38 -11.61 0.10
CA GLY A 57 -13.68 -10.59 0.87
C GLY A 57 -14.34 -9.21 0.76
N ALA A 58 -14.88 -8.88 -0.42
CA ALA A 58 -15.64 -7.64 -0.64
C ALA A 58 -16.95 -7.61 0.16
N ASP A 59 -17.59 -8.76 0.41
CA ASP A 59 -18.73 -8.84 1.33
C ASP A 59 -18.34 -8.42 2.77
N GLY A 60 -17.12 -8.74 3.19
CA GLY A 60 -16.59 -8.37 4.52
C GLY A 60 -16.17 -6.90 4.63
N ILE A 61 -15.61 -6.34 3.55
CA ILE A 61 -15.23 -4.93 3.47
C ILE A 61 -16.36 -4.15 2.80
N LYS A 62 -17.35 -3.70 3.59
CA LYS A 62 -18.47 -2.81 3.21
C LYS A 62 -18.50 -2.53 1.70
N ALA A 63 -18.98 -3.46 0.88
CA ALA A 63 -18.91 -3.37 -0.58
C ALA A 63 -19.50 -2.06 -1.14
N ASN A 64 -20.42 -1.44 -0.40
CA ASN A 64 -21.02 -0.14 -0.70
C ASN A 64 -20.09 1.08 -0.49
N SER A 65 -19.02 0.96 0.30
CA SER A 65 -17.96 1.98 0.42
C SER A 65 -16.94 1.90 -0.71
N MET A 66 -16.92 0.78 -1.44
CA MET A 66 -15.98 0.57 -2.53
C MET A 66 -16.52 1.25 -3.78
N GLY A 67 -15.82 2.27 -4.27
CA GLY A 67 -16.23 2.98 -5.48
C GLY A 67 -16.44 2.01 -6.64
N HIS A 68 -17.45 2.26 -7.48
CA HIS A 68 -17.80 1.41 -8.63
C HIS A 68 -16.57 0.99 -9.47
N ASN A 69 -15.66 1.93 -9.75
CA ASN A 69 -14.44 1.68 -10.50
C ASN A 69 -13.49 0.71 -9.80
N ILE A 70 -13.38 0.79 -8.47
CA ILE A 70 -12.53 -0.09 -7.67
C ILE A 70 -13.10 -1.52 -7.66
N LYS A 71 -14.44 -1.67 -7.58
CA LYS A 71 -15.08 -2.98 -7.65
C LYS A 71 -14.81 -3.67 -9.01
N TRP A 72 -14.93 -2.93 -10.11
CA TRP A 72 -14.59 -3.45 -11.44
C TRP A 72 -13.11 -3.79 -11.57
N PHE A 73 -12.22 -2.96 -11.03
CA PHE A 73 -10.79 -3.24 -11.01
C PHE A 73 -10.46 -4.53 -10.24
N MET A 74 -11.04 -4.72 -9.05
CA MET A 74 -10.86 -5.96 -8.28
C MET A 74 -11.37 -7.20 -9.00
N ARG A 75 -12.48 -7.10 -9.74
CA ARG A 75 -13.01 -8.21 -10.55
C ARG A 75 -12.21 -8.48 -11.81
N ALA A 76 -11.53 -7.47 -12.36
CA ALA A 76 -10.63 -7.62 -13.50
C ALA A 76 -9.27 -8.22 -13.10
N LEU A 77 -8.85 -8.05 -11.84
CA LEU A 77 -7.55 -8.51 -11.34
C LEU A 77 -7.26 -10.01 -11.59
N PRO A 78 -8.19 -10.96 -11.32
CA PRO A 78 -7.97 -12.38 -11.60
C PRO A 78 -7.77 -12.67 -13.09
N ILE A 79 -8.45 -11.93 -13.97
CA ILE A 79 -8.37 -12.11 -15.43
C ILE A 79 -6.98 -11.68 -15.92
N VAL A 80 -6.47 -10.55 -15.42
CA VAL A 80 -5.12 -10.06 -15.74
C VAL A 80 -4.05 -10.98 -15.16
N MET A 81 -4.32 -11.62 -14.02
CA MET A 81 -3.39 -12.57 -13.40
C MET A 81 -3.25 -13.88 -14.18
N PHE A 82 -4.28 -14.33 -14.90
CA PHE A 82 -4.24 -15.59 -15.66
C PHE A 82 -3.02 -15.75 -16.60
N PRO A 83 -2.72 -14.80 -17.51
CA PRO A 83 -1.54 -14.92 -18.39
C PRO A 83 -0.21 -14.83 -17.63
N ILE A 84 -0.18 -14.18 -16.47
CA ILE A 84 1.05 -14.05 -15.65
C ILE A 84 1.41 -15.41 -15.04
N ILE A 85 0.42 -16.11 -14.51
CA ILE A 85 0.62 -17.40 -13.83
C ILE A 85 0.70 -18.59 -14.80
N PHE A 86 0.47 -18.36 -16.09
CA PHE A 86 0.42 -19.40 -17.13
C PHE A 86 1.72 -20.20 -17.24
N ASN A 87 2.87 -19.55 -17.03
CA ASN A 87 4.19 -20.18 -17.10
C ASN A 87 4.76 -20.56 -15.71
N PHE A 88 3.93 -20.51 -14.66
CA PHE A 88 4.41 -20.84 -13.32
C PHE A 88 4.41 -22.36 -13.11
N PRO A 89 5.39 -22.89 -12.37
CA PRO A 89 5.39 -24.28 -11.93
C PRO A 89 4.09 -24.66 -11.22
N ALA A 90 3.57 -25.86 -11.50
CA ALA A 90 2.33 -26.35 -10.93
C ALA A 90 2.38 -26.40 -9.38
N ALA A 91 3.54 -26.65 -8.77
CA ALA A 91 3.73 -26.60 -7.31
C ALA A 91 3.26 -25.29 -6.69
N MET A 92 3.59 -24.16 -7.32
CA MET A 92 3.25 -22.82 -6.84
C MET A 92 1.75 -22.57 -6.95
N LEU A 93 1.13 -23.03 -8.04
CA LEU A 93 -0.31 -22.91 -8.27
C LEU A 93 -1.10 -23.82 -7.34
N CYS A 94 -0.64 -25.04 -7.08
CA CYS A 94 -1.24 -25.95 -6.10
C CYS A 94 -1.29 -25.32 -4.70
N TYR A 95 -0.18 -24.73 -4.25
CA TYR A 95 -0.14 -24.03 -2.98
C TYR A 95 -1.13 -22.86 -2.95
N TRP A 96 -1.15 -22.05 -4.00
CA TRP A 96 -2.03 -20.89 -4.08
C TRP A 96 -3.51 -21.30 -4.10
N PHE A 97 -3.87 -22.26 -4.95
CA PHE A 97 -5.22 -22.83 -5.04
C PHE A 97 -5.68 -23.37 -3.69
N THR A 98 -4.84 -24.17 -3.00
CA THR A 98 -5.19 -24.76 -1.71
C THR A 98 -5.36 -23.70 -0.64
N SER A 99 -4.49 -22.69 -0.61
CA SER A 99 -4.56 -21.56 0.33
C SER A 99 -5.84 -20.74 0.15
N ASN A 100 -6.20 -20.41 -1.10
CA ASN A 100 -7.45 -19.73 -1.41
C ASN A 100 -8.66 -20.60 -1.02
N THR A 101 -8.64 -21.89 -1.36
CA THR A 101 -9.72 -22.82 -1.05
C THR A 101 -9.92 -22.95 0.46
N PHE A 102 -8.85 -23.11 1.23
CA PHE A 102 -8.92 -23.16 2.69
C PHE A 102 -9.52 -21.87 3.27
N SER A 103 -9.09 -20.72 2.76
CA SER A 103 -9.63 -19.41 3.17
C SER A 103 -11.13 -19.31 2.86
N LEU A 104 -11.56 -19.76 1.68
CA LEU A 104 -12.97 -19.78 1.28
C LEU A 104 -13.79 -20.70 2.18
N VAL A 105 -13.30 -21.92 2.45
CA VAL A 105 -13.96 -22.88 3.33
C VAL A 105 -14.07 -22.32 4.75
N GLN A 106 -13.01 -21.69 5.27
CA GLN A 106 -13.03 -21.03 6.58
C GLN A 106 -14.11 -19.95 6.64
N VAL A 107 -14.16 -19.07 5.64
CA VAL A 107 -15.14 -17.98 5.59
C VAL A 107 -16.55 -18.53 5.42
N ALA A 108 -16.75 -19.52 4.54
CA ALA A 108 -18.04 -20.17 4.32
C ALA A 108 -18.55 -20.84 5.60
N PHE A 109 -17.67 -21.58 6.30
CA PHE A 109 -17.99 -22.24 7.56
C PHE A 109 -18.43 -21.23 8.64
N LEU A 110 -17.72 -20.11 8.78
CA LEU A 110 -18.05 -19.04 9.73
C LEU A 110 -19.31 -18.25 9.33
N LYS A 111 -19.72 -18.28 8.05
CA LYS A 111 -20.96 -17.66 7.57
C LYS A 111 -22.21 -18.54 7.83
N ILE A 112 -22.05 -19.80 8.26
CA ILE A 112 -23.17 -20.68 8.58
C ILE A 112 -23.90 -20.15 9.85
N PRO A 113 -25.23 -19.91 9.81
CA PRO A 113 -25.97 -19.32 10.95
C PRO A 113 -25.96 -20.19 12.22
N ALA A 114 -25.90 -21.52 12.07
CA ALA A 114 -25.74 -22.45 13.18
C ALA A 114 -24.38 -22.29 13.89
N VAL A 115 -23.31 -22.06 13.12
CA VAL A 115 -21.98 -21.79 13.67
C VAL A 115 -21.95 -20.41 14.32
N GLN A 116 -22.56 -19.41 13.69
CA GLN A 116 -22.63 -18.05 14.26
C GLN A 116 -23.38 -18.00 15.59
N SER A 117 -24.51 -18.71 15.70
CA SER A 117 -25.29 -18.79 16.94
C SER A 117 -24.54 -19.55 18.05
N TYR A 118 -23.84 -20.64 17.69
CA TYR A 118 -22.99 -21.37 18.63
C TYR A 118 -21.84 -20.51 19.18
N PHE A 119 -21.14 -19.78 18.29
CA PHE A 119 -20.02 -18.90 18.66
C PHE A 119 -20.47 -17.49 19.10
N LYS A 120 -21.78 -17.20 19.17
CA LYS A 120 -22.35 -15.88 19.48
C LYS A 120 -21.75 -14.74 18.65
N LEU A 121 -21.42 -15.02 17.39
CA LEU A 121 -20.92 -14.02 16.45
C LEU A 121 -22.09 -13.12 16.05
N GLY A 122 -22.05 -11.85 16.44
CA GLY A 122 -23.10 -10.89 16.10
C GLY A 122 -23.30 -10.79 14.58
N THR A 123 -24.55 -10.79 14.12
CA THR A 123 -24.89 -10.46 12.74
C THR A 123 -24.31 -9.10 12.39
N MET A 124 -23.69 -8.96 11.21
CA MET A 124 -23.12 -7.68 10.75
C MET A 124 -24.15 -6.55 10.90
N VAL A 125 -23.94 -5.67 11.89
CA VAL A 125 -24.76 -4.47 12.09
C VAL A 125 -24.53 -3.53 10.91
N GLN A 126 -25.55 -3.37 10.07
CA GLN A 126 -25.52 -2.38 9.00
C GLN A 126 -25.70 -0.99 9.61
N HIS A 127 -24.60 -0.28 9.82
CA HIS A 127 -24.69 1.15 10.14
C HIS A 127 -25.27 1.90 8.93
N PRO A 128 -26.27 2.79 9.13
CA PRO A 128 -26.79 3.63 8.06
C PRO A 128 -25.63 4.44 7.48
N GLN A 129 -25.50 4.36 6.17
CA GLN A 129 -24.37 4.90 5.44
C GLN A 129 -24.54 6.41 5.29
N SER A 130 -23.77 7.18 6.06
CA SER A 130 -23.39 8.50 5.58
C SER A 130 -22.51 8.26 4.35
N ALA A 131 -23.08 8.52 3.17
CA ALA A 131 -22.34 8.45 1.92
C ALA A 131 -21.13 9.38 2.04
N ILE A 132 -19.94 8.82 2.21
CA ILE A 132 -18.71 9.60 2.08
C ILE A 132 -18.67 10.02 0.61
N PRO A 133 -18.87 11.31 0.28
CA PRO A 133 -18.93 11.72 -1.10
C PRO A 133 -17.57 11.42 -1.74
N LYS A 134 -17.55 10.91 -2.97
CA LYS A 134 -16.31 10.61 -3.73
C LYS A 134 -15.33 11.79 -3.75
N LYS A 135 -15.82 13.03 -3.60
CA LYS A 135 -15.02 14.22 -3.37
C LYS A 135 -14.09 14.09 -2.16
N ALA A 136 -14.57 13.60 -1.01
CA ALA A 136 -13.79 13.44 0.20
C ALA A 136 -12.62 12.44 0.06
N PHE A 137 -12.73 11.41 -0.80
CA PHE A 137 -11.61 10.50 -1.06
C PHE A 137 -10.52 11.14 -1.93
N VAL A 138 -10.91 11.81 -3.02
CA VAL A 138 -9.95 12.51 -3.90
C VAL A 138 -9.32 13.70 -3.18
N GLU A 139 -10.11 14.40 -2.37
CA GLU A 139 -9.68 15.51 -1.53
C GLU A 139 -8.73 15.03 -0.44
N GLY A 140 -9.04 13.93 0.25
CA GLY A 140 -8.12 13.30 1.20
C GLY A 140 -6.82 12.81 0.57
N PHE A 141 -6.86 12.28 -0.66
CA PHE A 141 -5.64 11.90 -1.39
C PHE A 141 -4.82 13.13 -1.81
N LYS A 142 -5.47 14.18 -2.30
CA LYS A 142 -4.83 15.45 -2.69
C LYS A 142 -4.23 16.16 -1.48
N GLU A 143 -4.93 16.14 -0.35
CA GLU A 143 -4.50 16.70 0.93
C GLU A 143 -3.29 15.92 1.47
N SER A 144 -3.32 14.59 1.43
CA SER A 144 -2.16 13.75 1.79
C SER A 144 -0.93 14.05 0.93
N TRP A 145 -1.11 14.21 -0.39
CA TRP A 145 -0.02 14.56 -1.30
C TRP A 145 0.54 15.97 -1.03
N ASN A 146 -0.33 16.95 -0.77
CA ASN A 146 0.08 18.30 -0.41
C ASN A 146 0.82 18.33 0.94
N ASN A 147 0.32 17.61 1.94
CA ASN A 147 0.95 17.53 3.26
C ASN A 147 2.33 16.86 3.20
N ALA A 148 2.47 15.79 2.40
CA ALA A 148 3.77 15.15 2.16
C ALA A 148 4.76 16.13 1.49
N LYS A 149 4.30 16.93 0.53
CA LYS A 149 5.14 17.94 -0.14
C LYS A 149 5.56 19.07 0.80
N ILE A 150 4.66 19.52 1.69
CA ILE A 150 4.97 20.53 2.71
C ILE A 150 5.99 19.98 3.71
N ALA A 151 5.82 18.74 4.18
CA ALA A 151 6.76 18.10 5.08
C ALA A 151 8.16 17.99 4.46
N GLN A 152 8.25 17.57 3.20
CA GLN A 152 9.53 17.54 2.47
C GLN A 152 10.15 18.94 2.33
N ALA A 153 9.35 19.97 2.06
CA ALA A 153 9.85 21.34 1.94
C ALA A 153 10.37 21.90 3.29
N ILE A 154 9.72 21.55 4.41
CA ILE A 154 10.18 21.92 5.75
C ILE A 154 11.50 21.24 6.08
N GLU A 155 11.62 19.94 5.82
CA GLU A 155 12.86 19.18 6.04
C GLU A 155 14.03 19.75 5.20
N GLN A 156 13.77 20.10 3.93
CA GLN A 156 14.77 20.75 3.09
C GLN A 156 15.20 22.12 3.63
N ARG A 157 14.27 22.93 4.16
CA ARG A 157 14.61 24.22 4.79
C ARG A 157 15.44 24.04 6.05
N GLN A 158 15.05 23.11 6.93
CA GLN A 158 15.82 22.79 8.14
C GLN A 158 17.25 22.39 7.77
N ARG A 159 17.40 21.54 6.75
CA ARG A 159 18.72 21.12 6.28
C ARG A 159 19.55 22.29 5.74
N LEU A 160 18.94 23.21 5.01
CA LEU A 160 19.62 24.41 4.51
C LEU A 160 19.99 25.37 5.66
N ASP A 161 19.12 25.55 6.64
CA ASP A 161 19.36 26.41 7.79
C ASP A 161 20.47 25.83 8.67
N ASP A 162 20.53 24.51 8.86
CA ASP A 162 21.64 23.82 9.55
C ASP A 162 22.97 24.01 8.82
N VAL A 163 22.96 23.94 7.48
CA VAL A 163 24.15 24.20 6.66
C VAL A 163 24.57 25.67 6.79
N ARG A 164 23.64 26.62 6.64
CA ARG A 164 23.92 28.05 6.80
C ARG A 164 24.41 28.39 8.20
N PHE A 165 23.87 27.76 9.24
CA PHE A 165 24.29 27.96 10.62
C PHE A 165 25.73 27.49 10.83
N LYS A 166 26.08 26.31 10.30
CA LYS A 166 27.45 25.79 10.32
C LYS A 166 28.41 26.69 9.53
N GLU A 167 28.01 27.14 8.35
CA GLU A 167 28.79 28.07 7.53
C GLU A 167 28.99 29.42 8.23
N ALA A 168 27.98 29.96 8.90
CA ALA A 168 28.10 31.19 9.67
C ALA A 168 29.04 31.05 10.88
N GLY A 169 29.11 29.86 11.49
CA GLY A 169 30.06 29.58 12.58
C GLY A 169 31.50 29.33 12.12
N GLN A 170 31.70 28.86 10.88
CA GLN A 170 33.03 28.58 10.31
C GLN A 170 33.55 29.68 9.38
N GLY A 171 32.69 30.61 8.98
CA GLY A 171 33.01 31.69 8.06
C GLY A 171 33.81 32.83 8.71
N PRO A 172 34.48 33.67 7.90
CA PRO A 172 35.18 34.84 8.40
C PRO A 172 34.20 35.85 9.02
N LEU A 173 34.59 36.46 10.15
CA LEU A 173 33.78 37.45 10.87
C LEU A 173 33.31 38.58 9.92
N GLN A 174 31.99 38.74 9.78
CA GLN A 174 31.43 39.84 9.00
C GLN A 174 31.57 41.15 9.78
N LYS A 175 32.03 42.21 9.11
CA LYS A 175 32.18 43.55 9.71
C LYS A 175 30.79 44.16 9.95
N THR A 176 30.28 44.07 11.17
CA THR A 176 29.08 44.79 11.60
C THR A 176 29.47 46.19 12.08
N TYR A 177 28.77 47.23 11.62
CA TYR A 177 28.99 48.61 12.09
C TYR A 177 28.06 48.92 13.27
N LEU A 178 28.55 49.61 14.29
CA LEU A 178 27.76 50.02 15.47
C LEU A 178 26.70 51.08 15.13
N TYR A 179 26.90 51.79 14.03
CA TYR A 179 25.98 52.78 13.48
C TYR A 179 25.49 52.29 12.13
N ASP A 180 24.24 52.62 11.79
CA ASP A 180 23.66 52.34 10.48
C ASP A 180 24.41 53.15 9.41
N PRO A 181 25.23 52.52 8.55
CA PRO A 181 26.05 53.23 7.56
C PRO A 181 25.19 53.90 6.47
N THR A 182 23.89 53.58 6.40
CA THR A 182 22.97 54.16 5.41
C THR A 182 22.35 55.49 5.86
N LYS A 183 22.52 55.90 7.13
CA LYS A 183 21.96 57.16 7.67
C LYS A 183 23.06 58.18 7.94
N SER A 184 23.25 59.13 7.02
CA SER A 184 24.19 60.25 7.19
C SER A 184 23.73 61.23 8.28
N LYS A 185 24.62 61.54 9.22
CA LYS A 185 24.37 62.37 10.42
C LYS A 185 24.25 63.85 10.04
N LYS A 186 23.04 64.40 9.87
CA LYS A 186 22.83 65.85 9.68
C LYS A 186 23.22 66.62 10.96
N ARG A 187 24.25 67.47 10.87
CA ARG A 187 24.72 68.37 11.94
C ARG A 187 23.81 69.60 12.02
N SER A 188 22.92 69.68 13.02
CA SER A 188 22.03 70.85 13.22
C SER A 188 22.78 71.99 13.91
N VAL A 189 22.85 73.14 13.24
CA VAL A 189 23.35 74.43 13.79
C VAL A 189 22.27 75.03 14.69
N ILE A 190 22.61 75.34 15.95
CA ILE A 190 21.70 75.93 16.93
C ILE A 190 21.76 77.46 16.81
N THR A 191 20.66 78.11 16.39
CA THR A 191 20.49 79.57 16.49
C THR A 191 19.58 79.87 17.67
N SER A 192 20.11 80.49 18.72
CA SER A 192 19.35 80.96 19.89
C SER A 192 18.63 82.27 19.59
N LYS A 193 17.35 82.37 19.97
CA LYS A 193 16.68 83.66 20.18
C LYS A 193 15.80 83.57 21.43
N SER A 194 16.31 84.20 22.49
CA SER A 194 15.65 84.49 23.76
C SER A 194 14.67 85.66 23.61
N ARG A 195 13.46 85.54 24.17
CA ARG A 195 12.63 86.65 24.67
C ARG A 195 11.70 86.15 25.78
N LEU A 196 11.92 86.66 26.99
CA LEU A 196 10.90 87.32 27.83
C LEU A 196 11.55 88.58 28.37
#